data_AF-A0A529MKE9-F1
#
_entry.id   AF-A0A529MKE9-F1
#
_cell.length_a   1.000
_cell.length_b   1.000
_cell.length_c   1.000
_cell.angle_alpha   90.00
_cell.angle_beta   90.00
_cell.angle_gamma   90.00
#
_symmetry.space_group_name_H-M   'P 1'
#
loop_
_entity.id
_entity.type
_entity.pdbx_description
1 polymer ?
#
loop_
_entity_poly.entity_id
_entity_poly.type
_entity_poly.pdbx_seq_one_letter_code
_entity_poly.pdbx_strand_id
1 'polypeptide(L)' 'MSAKTLLKGLLAYQAWANDELLETLAGLDPSRGAAERHAAIRLMNHIHV' A
#
# COMPACT_ATOMS: atom_id res chain seq x y z
N MET A 1 10.66 -21.64 -12.41
CA MET A 1 10.27 -20.22 -12.51
C MET A 1 11.55 -19.39 -12.42
N SER A 2 11.78 -18.39 -13.30
CA SER A 2 13.05 -17.62 -13.28
C SER A 2 13.04 -16.53 -12.22
N ALA A 3 14.22 -16.07 -11.76
CA ALA A 3 14.34 -14.93 -10.85
C ALA A 3 13.66 -13.66 -11.43
N LYS A 4 13.75 -13.45 -12.74
CA LYS A 4 13.05 -12.37 -13.45
C LYS A 4 11.53 -12.50 -13.37
N THR A 5 11.01 -13.71 -13.50
CA THR A 5 9.57 -14.00 -13.38
C THR A 5 9.09 -13.76 -11.95
N LEU A 6 9.86 -14.21 -10.96
CA LEU A 6 9.55 -13.99 -9.55
C LEU A 6 9.55 -12.50 -9.20
N LEU A 7 10.59 -11.76 -9.60
CA LEU A 7 10.69 -10.31 -9.35
C LEU A 7 9.50 -9.55 -9.96
N LYS A 8 9.10 -9.89 -11.20
CA LYS A 8 7.91 -9.30 -11.83
C LYS A 8 6.63 -9.57 -11.03
N GLY A 9 6.48 -10.80 -10.51
CA GLY A 9 5.34 -11.17 -9.67
C GLY A 9 5.31 -10.38 -8.36
N LEU A 10 6.45 -10.24 -7.68
CA LEU A 10 6.56 -9.48 -6.43
C LEU A 10 6.23 -8.00 -6.64
N LEU A 11 6.72 -7.39 -7.73
CA LEU A 11 6.41 -5.99 -8.06
C LEU A 11 4.93 -5.79 -8.40
N ALA A 12 4.33 -6.72 -9.15
CA ALA A 12 2.90 -6.67 -9.45
C ALA A 12 2.04 -6.83 -8.18
N TYR A 13 2.45 -7.72 -7.28
CA TYR A 13 1.78 -7.91 -5.99
C TYR A 13 1.90 -6.67 -5.11
N GLN A 14 3.08 -6.05 -5.05
CA GLN A 14 3.29 -4.80 -4.30
C GLN A 14 2.41 -3.67 -4.86
N ALA A 15 2.32 -3.53 -6.18
CA ALA A 15 1.45 -2.54 -6.80
C ALA A 15 -0.03 -2.76 -6.43
N TRP A 16 -0.52 -4.00 -6.57
CA TRP A 16 -1.89 -4.34 -6.18
C TRP A 16 -2.17 -4.06 -4.70
N ALA A 17 -1.27 -4.46 -3.79
CA ALA A 17 -1.45 -4.26 -2.36
C ALA A 17 -1.49 -2.77 -1.99
N ASN A 18 -0.71 -1.93 -2.69
CA ASN A 18 -0.74 -0.48 -2.53
C ASN A 18 -2.07 0.12 -3.01
N ASP A 19 -2.58 -0.33 -4.16
CA ASP A 19 -3.86 0.15 -4.70
C ASP A 19 -5.02 -0.19 -3.75
N GLU A 20 -5.09 -1.44 -3.27
CA GLU A 20 -6.12 -1.92 -2.34
C GLU A 20 -6.14 -1.11 -1.03
N LEU A 21 -4.95 -0.82 -0.49
CA LEU A 21 -4.80 -0.01 0.71
C LEU A 21 -5.26 1.43 0.49
N LEU A 22 -4.88 2.05 -0.63
CA LEU A 22 -5.29 3.42 -0.96
C LEU A 22 -6.80 3.53 -1.15
N GLU A 23 -7.42 2.56 -1.83
CA GLU A 23 -8.88 2.50 -2.00
C GLU A 23 -9.59 2.36 -0.65
N THR A 24 -9.09 1.48 0.22
CA THR A 24 -9.62 1.31 1.58
C THR A 24 -9.53 2.62 2.38
N LEU A 25 -8.39 3.31 2.30
CA LEU A 25 -8.18 4.60 2.99
C LEU A 25 -9.06 5.72 2.43
N ALA A 26 -9.40 5.70 1.14
CA ALA A 26 -10.29 6.68 0.52
C ALA A 26 -11.74 6.54 1.03
N GLY A 27 -12.15 5.32 1.43
CA GLY A 27 -13.47 5.04 2.00
C GLY A 27 -13.61 5.38 3.50
N LEU A 28 -12.51 5.71 4.20
CA LEU A 28 -12.57 6.04 5.63
C LEU A 28 -13.15 7.44 5.86
N ASP A 29 -13.99 7.56 6.89
CA ASP A 29 -14.51 8.85 7.35
C ASP A 29 -13.34 9.76 7.79
N PRO A 30 -13.13 10.91 7.12
CA PRO A 30 -12.04 11.83 7.44
C PRO A 30 -12.07 12.35 8.89
N SER A 31 -13.25 12.37 9.52
CA SER A 31 -13.45 12.87 10.88
C SER A 31 -13.18 11.84 11.97
N ARG A 32 -13.16 10.54 11.62
CA ARG A 32 -13.02 9.44 12.58
C ARG A 32 -11.74 8.61 12.41
N GLY A 33 -11.02 8.75 11.29
CA GLY A 33 -9.85 7.93 10.96
C GLY A 33 -8.58 8.70 10.60
N ALA A 34 -8.46 9.97 11.00
CA ALA A 34 -7.34 10.82 10.60
C ALA A 34 -5.97 10.26 11.05
N ALA A 35 -5.90 9.70 12.26
CA ALA A 35 -4.67 9.12 12.81
C ALA A 35 -4.30 7.81 12.09
N GLU A 36 -5.27 6.94 11.85
CA GLU A 36 -5.14 5.67 11.16
C GLU A 36 -4.74 5.87 9.70
N ARG A 37 -5.38 6.84 9.02
CA ARG A 37 -5.00 7.24 7.65
C ARG A 37 -3.58 7.78 7.59
N HIS A 38 -3.19 8.62 8.55
CA HIS A 38 -1.83 9.14 8.62
C HIS A 38 -0.80 8.03 8.90
N ALA A 39 -1.10 7.10 9.81
CA ALA A 39 -0.25 5.95 10.11
C ALA A 39 -0.10 5.01 8.90
N ALA A 40 -1.19 4.72 8.19
CA ALA A 40 -1.17 3.87 6.99
C ALA A 40 -0.33 4.49 5.86
N ILE A 41 -0.49 5.80 5.60
CA ILE A 41 0.34 6.52 4.61
C ILE A 41 1.82 6.49 5.01
N ARG A 42 2.13 6.65 6.30
CA ARG A 42 3.52 6.54 6.79
C ARG A 42 4.08 5.12 6.62
N LEU A 43 3.29 4.09 6.87
CA LEU A 43 3.69 2.70 6.69
C LEU A 43 4.06 2.41 5.22
N MET A 44 3.24 2.88 4.27
CA MET A 44 3.52 2.76 2.83
C MET A 44 4.83 3.46 2.44
N ASN A 45 5.02 4.68 2.95
CA ASN A 45 6.21 5.47 2.65
C ASN A 45 7.47 5.00 3.40
N HIS A 46 7.34 4.19 4.46
CA HIS A 46 8.50 3.70 5.22
C HIS A 46 9.39 2.76 4.38
N ILE A 47 8.86 2.16 3.32
CA ILE A 47 9.66 1.39 2.34
C ILE A 47 10.56 2.33 1.50
N HIS A 48 10.22 3.63 1.43
CA HIS A 48 10.91 4.66 0.64
C HIS A 48 11.85 5.57 1.46
N VAL A 49 11.99 5.36 2.78
CA VAL A 49 12.93 6.11 3.66
C VAL A 49 14.07 5.20 4.08
#